data_AF-A0AAU5HEW1-F1
#
_entry.id   AF-A0AAU5HEW1-F1
#
_cell.length_a   1.000
_cell.length_b   1.000
_cell.length_c   1.000
_cell.angle_alpha   90.00
_cell.angle_beta   90.00
_cell.angle_gamma   90.00
#
_symmetry.space_group_name_H-M   'P 1'
#
loop_
_entity.id
_entity.type
_entity.pdbx_description
1 polymer ?
#
loop_
_entity_poly.entity_id
_entity_poly.type
_entity_poly.pdbx_seq_one_letter_code
_entity_poly.pdbx_strand_id
1 'polypeptide(L)'
;MRGYDGGKKINGRRRHVITDSLDLLLMVWVTAANVTDRQAARAMLPVLRTRFREITLVWADGGYTGRLVTWAKEKLQLTLQIIKRSDDMTGFVVLPRRWVVERSPGWLMRSRRLVRDFEALPASSEAFIHISASMLMAHHLARTPAVNRPLSSPQQAQPTLAA
;
A
#
# COMPACT_ATOMS: atom_id res chain seq x y z
N MET A 1 -21.21 -2.19 -11.04
CA MET A 1 -21.43 -1.50 -9.75
C MET A 1 -20.58 -0.23 -9.70
N ARG A 2 -21.18 0.93 -9.43
CA ARG A 2 -20.52 2.22 -9.17
C ARG A 2 -21.25 2.90 -8.00
N GLY A 3 -20.58 3.79 -7.29
CA GLY A 3 -21.20 4.55 -6.21
C GLY A 3 -20.57 5.92 -6.05
N TYR A 4 -21.29 6.82 -5.39
CA TYR A 4 -20.86 8.19 -5.19
C TYR A 4 -20.06 8.35 -3.91
N ASP A 5 -18.81 8.81 -4.04
CA ASP A 5 -17.97 9.22 -2.92
C ASP A 5 -18.25 10.69 -2.61
N GLY A 6 -18.90 10.98 -1.48
CA GLY A 6 -19.23 12.34 -1.06
C GLY A 6 -18.02 13.19 -0.65
N GLY A 7 -16.91 12.56 -0.23
CA GLY A 7 -15.69 13.27 0.14
C GLY A 7 -14.94 13.78 -1.08
N LYS A 8 -14.85 12.94 -2.12
CA LYS A 8 -14.23 13.31 -3.40
C LYS A 8 -15.21 13.93 -4.41
N LYS A 9 -16.51 13.85 -4.12
CA LYS A 9 -17.62 14.28 -4.98
C LYS A 9 -17.60 13.63 -6.37
N ILE A 10 -17.22 12.36 -6.45
CA ILE A 10 -17.10 11.61 -7.70
C ILE A 10 -17.92 10.33 -7.67
N ASN A 11 -18.49 9.95 -8.82
CA ASN A 11 -19.08 8.64 -9.00
C ASN A 11 -18.05 7.67 -9.58
N GLY A 12 -17.86 6.52 -8.94
CA GLY A 12 -16.90 5.54 -9.44
C GLY A 12 -16.76 4.29 -8.59
N ARG A 13 -15.56 3.73 -8.64
CA ARG A 13 -15.14 2.56 -7.89
C ARG A 13 -13.90 2.88 -7.07
N ARG A 14 -13.70 2.11 -6.00
CA ARG A 14 -12.54 2.21 -5.13
C ARG A 14 -11.79 0.89 -5.14
N ARG A 15 -10.46 0.98 -5.11
CA ARG A 15 -9.55 -0.17 -5.04
C ARG A 15 -9.04 -0.25 -3.61
N HIS A 16 -9.37 -1.33 -2.92
CA HIS A 16 -8.85 -1.64 -1.59
C HIS A 16 -7.73 -2.66 -1.76
N VAL A 17 -6.56 -2.37 -1.22
CA VAL A 17 -5.38 -3.22 -1.37
C VAL A 17 -4.79 -3.54 0.00
N ILE A 18 -4.27 -4.75 0.14
CA ILE A 18 -3.44 -5.17 1.27
C ILE A 18 -2.11 -5.62 0.68
N THR A 19 -1.02 -5.05 1.18
CA THR A 19 0.34 -5.39 0.77
C THR A 19 1.16 -5.87 1.96
N ASP A 20 2.26 -6.58 1.68
CA ASP A 20 3.26 -6.91 2.68
C ASP A 20 4.19 -5.72 2.98
N SER A 21 5.21 -5.93 3.82
CA SER A 21 6.20 -4.89 4.15
C SER A 21 7.11 -4.46 3.00
N LEU A 22 7.17 -5.23 1.91
CA LEU A 22 7.96 -4.96 0.71
C LEU A 22 7.12 -4.33 -0.41
N ASP A 23 5.85 -4.01 -0.15
CA ASP A 23 4.89 -3.47 -1.13
C ASP A 23 4.45 -4.52 -2.18
N LEU A 24 4.47 -5.81 -1.82
CA LEU A 24 3.93 -6.89 -2.63
C LEU A 24 2.44 -7.08 -2.33
N LEU A 25 1.62 -7.13 -3.39
CA LEU A 25 0.17 -7.24 -3.27
C LEU A 25 -0.23 -8.62 -2.71
N LEU A 26 -0.87 -8.62 -1.55
CA LEU A 26 -1.45 -9.81 -0.93
C LEU A 26 -2.91 -10.01 -1.34
N MET A 27 -3.67 -8.91 -1.37
CA MET A 27 -5.09 -8.92 -1.71
C MET A 27 -5.52 -7.61 -2.36
N VAL A 28 -6.52 -7.70 -3.24
CA VAL A 28 -7.23 -6.56 -3.79
C VAL A 28 -8.73 -6.82 -3.77
N TRP A 29 -9.53 -5.77 -3.55
CA TRP A 29 -10.97 -5.80 -3.76
C TRP A 29 -11.45 -4.47 -4.36
N VAL A 30 -12.24 -4.55 -5.42
CA VAL A 30 -12.79 -3.38 -6.11
C VAL A 30 -14.27 -3.24 -5.80
N THR A 31 -14.62 -2.13 -5.14
CA THR A 31 -15.99 -1.84 -4.71
C THR A 31 -16.54 -0.58 -5.35
N ALA A 32 -17.82 -0.29 -5.16
CA ALA A 32 -18.34 1.07 -5.38
C ALA A 32 -17.59 2.10 -4.52
N ALA A 33 -17.51 3.35 -4.99
CA ALA A 33 -16.74 4.38 -4.29
C ALA A 33 -17.38 4.86 -2.96
N ASN A 34 -18.66 4.60 -2.74
CA ASN A 34 -19.33 4.88 -1.46
C ASN A 34 -19.00 3.86 -0.36
N VAL A 35 -18.30 2.77 -0.67
CA VAL A 35 -17.82 1.82 0.33
C VAL A 35 -16.62 2.41 1.06
N THR A 36 -16.77 2.57 2.37
CA THR A 36 -15.71 3.10 3.23
C THR A 36 -14.58 2.08 3.41
N ASP A 37 -13.38 2.59 3.67
CA ASP A 37 -12.20 1.75 3.93
C ASP A 37 -12.42 0.80 5.12
N ARG A 38 -13.15 1.26 6.14
CA ARG A 38 -13.54 0.44 7.30
C ARG A 38 -14.45 -0.73 6.93
N GLN A 39 -15.44 -0.48 6.06
CA GLN A 39 -16.32 -1.55 5.56
C GLN A 39 -15.54 -2.55 4.72
N ALA A 40 -14.63 -2.07 3.86
CA ALA A 40 -13.78 -2.93 3.06
C ALA A 40 -12.86 -3.80 3.92
N ALA A 41 -12.14 -3.22 4.88
CA ALA A 41 -11.29 -3.98 5.80
C ALA A 41 -12.10 -5.00 6.62
N ARG A 42 -13.31 -4.65 7.08
CA ARG A 42 -14.18 -5.57 7.82
C ARG A 42 -14.52 -6.84 7.03
N ALA A 43 -14.56 -6.75 5.71
CA ALA A 43 -14.80 -7.87 4.79
C ALA A 43 -13.51 -8.59 4.36
N MET A 44 -12.41 -7.85 4.16
CA MET A 44 -11.15 -8.40 3.65
C MET A 44 -10.30 -9.07 4.74
N LEU A 45 -10.29 -8.56 5.96
CA LEU A 45 -9.44 -9.10 7.05
C LEU A 45 -9.73 -10.57 7.40
N PRO A 46 -10.97 -11.08 7.42
CA PRO A 46 -11.23 -12.52 7.58
C PRO A 46 -10.57 -13.36 6.49
N VAL A 47 -10.68 -12.92 5.24
CA VAL A 47 -10.10 -13.63 4.09
C VAL A 47 -8.58 -13.60 4.18
N LEU A 48 -7.99 -12.45 4.52
CA LEU A 48 -6.55 -12.33 4.80
C LEU A 48 -6.11 -13.34 5.86
N ARG A 49 -6.83 -13.41 6.99
CA ARG A 49 -6.52 -14.31 8.11
C ARG A 49 -6.59 -15.78 7.71
N THR A 50 -7.56 -16.14 6.87
CA THR A 50 -7.71 -17.53 6.39
C THR A 50 -6.60 -17.93 5.42
N ARG A 51 -6.16 -16.99 4.57
CA ARG A 51 -5.16 -17.24 3.53
C ARG A 51 -3.72 -17.16 4.05
N PHE A 52 -3.46 -16.24 4.98
CA PHE A 52 -2.13 -15.93 5.50
C PHE A 52 -2.14 -15.99 7.04
N ARG A 53 -2.04 -17.21 7.58
CA ARG A 53 -2.24 -17.41 9.02
C ARG A 53 -1.15 -16.82 9.91
N GLU A 54 0.02 -16.56 9.35
CA GLU A 54 1.18 -16.00 10.04
C GLU A 54 1.09 -14.47 10.18
N ILE A 55 0.20 -13.81 9.42
CA ILE A 55 -0.01 -12.36 9.55
C ILE A 55 -0.80 -12.10 10.83
N THR A 56 -0.12 -11.54 11.83
CA THR A 56 -0.69 -11.16 13.13
C THR A 56 -0.82 -9.65 13.30
N LEU A 57 -0.15 -8.86 12.47
CA LEU A 57 -0.11 -7.40 12.53
C LEU A 57 -0.44 -6.80 11.16
N VAL A 58 -1.38 -5.85 11.14
CA VAL A 58 -1.73 -5.03 9.96
C VAL A 58 -1.65 -3.57 10.37
N TRP A 59 -0.93 -2.76 9.57
CA TRP A 59 -0.91 -1.31 9.74
C TRP A 59 -1.98 -0.65 8.89
N ALA A 60 -2.62 0.38 9.43
CA ALA A 60 -3.62 1.17 8.72
C ALA A 60 -3.56 2.65 9.11
N ASP A 61 -4.12 3.52 8.29
CA ASP A 61 -4.21 4.95 8.58
C ASP A 61 -5.34 5.29 9.58
N GLY A 62 -5.44 6.58 9.93
CA GLY A 62 -6.44 7.08 10.87
C GLY A 62 -7.90 6.82 10.46
N GLY A 63 -8.18 6.59 9.17
CA GLY A 63 -9.51 6.27 8.65
C GLY A 63 -10.04 4.91 9.10
N TYR A 64 -9.17 4.02 9.58
CA TYR A 64 -9.51 2.67 10.05
C TYR A 64 -9.78 2.57 11.56
N THR A 65 -9.78 3.71 12.27
CA THR A 65 -10.01 3.76 13.72
C THR A 65 -11.41 3.28 14.13
N GLY A 66 -11.60 3.04 15.44
CA GLY A 66 -12.88 2.70 16.06
C GLY A 66 -13.09 1.20 16.22
N ARG A 67 -14.37 0.76 16.18
CA ARG A 67 -14.79 -0.63 16.48
C ARG A 67 -14.11 -1.70 15.62
N LEU A 68 -13.56 -1.33 14.46
CA LEU A 68 -12.84 -2.25 13.60
C LEU A 68 -11.59 -2.83 14.30
N VAL A 69 -10.87 -2.01 15.07
CA VAL A 69 -9.64 -2.40 15.75
C VAL A 69 -9.90 -3.46 16.82
N THR A 70 -10.88 -3.20 17.70
CA THR A 70 -11.28 -4.16 18.74
C THR A 70 -11.85 -5.44 18.12
N TRP A 71 -12.70 -5.30 17.10
CA TRP A 71 -13.26 -6.44 16.40
C TRP A 71 -12.18 -7.33 15.75
N ALA A 72 -11.16 -6.75 15.10
CA ALA A 72 -10.08 -7.51 14.48
C ALA A 72 -9.29 -8.32 15.53
N LYS A 73 -9.03 -7.71 16.69
CA LYS A 73 -8.37 -8.38 17.81
C LYS A 73 -9.21 -9.53 18.38
N GLU A 74 -10.48 -9.28 18.66
CA GLU A 74 -11.36 -10.24 19.33
C GLU A 74 -11.80 -11.40 18.42
N LYS A 75 -12.06 -11.14 17.14
CA LYS A 75 -12.65 -12.13 16.22
C LYS A 75 -11.64 -12.80 15.30
N LEU A 76 -10.51 -12.14 15.02
CA LEU A 76 -9.49 -12.66 14.10
C LEU A 76 -8.12 -12.90 14.76
N GLN A 77 -7.98 -12.53 16.04
CA GLN A 77 -6.68 -12.52 16.74
C GLN A 77 -5.62 -11.73 15.95
N LEU A 78 -6.05 -10.65 15.30
CA LEU A 78 -5.23 -9.82 14.43
C LEU A 78 -5.10 -8.42 15.04
N THR A 79 -3.86 -7.97 15.21
CA THR A 79 -3.56 -6.62 15.69
C THR A 79 -3.66 -5.64 14.53
N LEU A 80 -4.68 -4.79 14.55
CA LEU A 80 -4.81 -3.66 13.61
C LEU A 80 -4.21 -2.40 14.24
N GLN A 81 -2.98 -2.07 13.87
CA GLN A 81 -2.26 -0.91 14.40
C GLN A 81 -2.55 0.33 13.55
N ILE A 82 -3.16 1.34 14.17
CA ILE A 82 -3.48 2.61 13.52
C ILE A 82 -2.27 3.55 13.63
N ILE A 83 -1.68 3.91 12.48
CA ILE A 83 -0.57 4.86 12.39
C ILE A 83 -1.13 6.24 12.04
N LYS A 84 -1.27 7.09 13.04
CA LYS A 84 -1.70 8.48 12.88
C LYS A 84 -0.49 9.38 12.61
N ARG A 85 -0.73 10.45 11.85
CA ARG A 85 0.20 11.58 11.78
C ARG A 85 0.09 12.36 13.10
N SER A 86 1.20 12.90 13.61
CA SER A 86 1.12 13.86 14.72
C SER A 86 0.57 15.20 14.23
N ASP A 87 -0.33 15.81 15.00
CA ASP A 87 -0.94 17.09 14.67
C ASP A 87 0.07 18.25 14.72
N ASP A 88 1.18 18.08 15.46
CA ASP A 88 2.25 19.08 15.61
C ASP A 88 3.19 19.18 14.41
N MET A 89 3.05 18.29 13.43
CA MET A 89 3.95 18.23 12.28
C MET A 89 3.40 19.06 11.12
N THR A 90 4.18 20.02 10.63
CA THR A 90 3.86 20.81 9.43
C THR A 90 4.50 20.20 8.17
N GLY A 91 3.87 20.37 7.00
CA GLY A 91 4.39 19.87 5.72
C GLY A 91 4.10 18.39 5.40
N PHE A 92 4.81 17.81 4.44
CA PHE A 92 4.69 16.38 4.09
C PHE A 92 5.71 15.59 4.91
N VAL A 93 5.24 14.59 5.67
CA VAL A 93 6.13 13.71 6.41
C VAL A 93 5.80 12.26 6.13
N VAL A 94 6.83 11.52 5.77
CA VAL A 94 6.76 10.09 5.52
C VAL A 94 6.50 9.38 6.85
N LEU A 95 5.36 8.72 6.96
CA LEU A 95 5.06 7.85 8.09
C LEU A 95 5.61 6.45 7.78
N PRO A 96 6.58 5.95 8.57
CA PRO A 96 7.11 4.60 8.40
C PRO A 96 5.98 3.56 8.40
N ARG A 97 6.11 2.50 7.61
CA ARG A 97 5.11 1.42 7.36
C ARG A 97 3.89 1.84 6.54
N ARG A 98 3.27 3.00 6.78
CA ARG A 98 2.15 3.50 5.94
C ARG A 98 2.57 3.80 4.52
N TRP A 99 3.74 4.41 4.37
CA TRP A 99 4.28 4.75 3.06
C TRP A 99 4.52 3.53 2.16
N VAL A 100 4.61 2.31 2.74
CA VAL A 100 4.75 1.10 1.95
C VAL A 100 3.53 0.91 1.06
N VAL A 101 2.32 0.89 1.61
CA VAL A 101 1.07 0.71 0.84
C VAL A 101 0.65 1.97 0.08
N GLU A 102 1.00 3.16 0.57
CA GLU A 102 0.64 4.42 -0.12
C GLU A 102 1.39 4.58 -1.46
N ARG A 103 2.51 3.86 -1.67
CA ARG A 103 3.22 3.80 -2.96
C ARG A 103 2.56 2.86 -3.97
N SER A 104 1.85 1.81 -3.54
CA SER A 104 1.27 0.81 -4.45
C SER A 104 0.38 1.42 -5.53
N PRO A 105 -0.53 2.38 -5.23
CA PRO A 105 -1.31 3.07 -6.26
C PRO A 105 -0.44 3.74 -7.33
N GLY A 106 0.69 4.34 -6.95
CA GLY A 106 1.64 4.94 -7.88
C GLY A 106 2.27 3.91 -8.83
N TRP A 107 2.66 2.74 -8.31
CA TRP A 107 3.14 1.64 -9.15
C TRP A 107 2.08 1.12 -10.10
N LEU A 108 0.85 0.93 -9.62
CA LEU A 108 -0.27 0.48 -10.44
C LEU A 108 -0.58 1.47 -11.57
N MET A 109 -0.44 2.78 -11.32
CA MET A 109 -0.63 3.82 -12.35
C MET A 109 0.42 3.79 -13.47
N ARG A 110 1.55 3.08 -13.31
CA ARG A 110 2.49 2.86 -14.42
C ARG A 110 1.93 1.93 -15.49
N SER A 111 0.95 1.11 -15.14
CA SER A 111 0.18 0.30 -16.09
C SER A 111 -0.95 1.16 -16.67
N ARG A 112 -0.86 1.50 -17.96
CA ARG A 112 -1.84 2.37 -18.66
C ARG A 112 -3.30 1.99 -18.39
N ARG A 113 -3.57 0.68 -18.29
CA ARG A 113 -4.92 0.14 -18.07
C ARG A 113 -5.49 0.41 -16.68
N LEU A 114 -4.67 0.80 -15.71
CA LEU A 114 -5.07 1.11 -14.34
C LEU A 114 -5.11 2.61 -14.02
N VAL A 115 -4.62 3.48 -14.92
CA VAL A 115 -4.63 4.94 -14.74
C VAL A 115 -6.05 5.48 -14.54
N ARG A 116 -7.01 4.90 -15.27
CA ARG A 116 -8.44 5.17 -15.10
C ARG A 116 -9.20 3.88 -14.97
N ASP A 117 -10.46 4.03 -14.61
CA ASP A 117 -11.39 2.92 -14.43
C ASP A 117 -12.06 2.54 -15.76
N PHE A 118 -11.35 1.77 -16.59
CA PHE A 118 -11.81 1.37 -17.93
C PHE A 118 -12.69 0.12 -17.95
N GLU A 119 -12.56 -0.75 -16.95
CA GLU A 119 -13.17 -2.08 -17.01
C GLU A 119 -14.68 -2.04 -16.76
N ALA A 120 -15.46 -2.90 -17.41
CA ALA A 120 -16.89 -3.00 -17.13
C ALA A 120 -17.17 -3.69 -15.78
N LEU A 121 -16.43 -4.75 -15.48
CA LEU A 121 -16.61 -5.59 -14.29
C LEU A 121 -15.54 -5.30 -13.22
N PRO A 122 -15.88 -5.35 -11.92
CA PRO A 122 -14.89 -5.26 -10.84
C PRO A 122 -13.82 -6.34 -10.91
N ALA A 123 -14.24 -7.59 -11.20
CA ALA A 123 -13.33 -8.72 -11.34
C ALA A 123 -12.27 -8.51 -12.43
N SER A 124 -12.63 -7.89 -13.56
CA SER A 124 -11.66 -7.53 -14.61
C SER A 124 -10.66 -6.49 -14.11
N SER A 125 -11.10 -5.50 -13.33
CA SER A 125 -10.20 -4.50 -12.73
C SER A 125 -9.24 -5.14 -11.73
N GLU A 126 -9.74 -6.06 -10.89
CA GLU A 126 -8.93 -6.84 -9.94
C GLU A 126 -7.88 -7.69 -10.68
N ALA A 127 -8.28 -8.36 -11.77
CA ALA A 127 -7.36 -9.15 -12.60
C ALA A 127 -6.21 -8.29 -13.17
N PHE A 128 -6.49 -7.09 -13.69
CA PHE A 128 -5.44 -6.19 -14.17
C PHE A 128 -4.53 -5.68 -13.05
N ILE A 129 -5.07 -5.49 -11.84
CA ILE A 129 -4.25 -5.14 -10.67
C ILE A 129 -3.31 -6.30 -10.32
N HIS A 130 -3.79 -7.54 -10.33
CA HIS A 130 -2.95 -8.73 -10.12
C HIS A 130 -1.85 -8.87 -11.18
N ILE A 131 -2.18 -8.67 -12.45
CA ILE A 131 -1.19 -8.70 -13.55
C ILE A 131 -0.13 -7.62 -13.34
N SER A 132 -0.54 -6.39 -13.06
CA SER A 132 0.39 -5.28 -12.82
C SER A 132 1.30 -5.52 -11.61
N ALA A 133 0.76 -6.06 -10.52
CA ALA A 133 1.54 -6.41 -9.33
C ALA A 133 2.53 -7.56 -9.62
N SER A 134 2.12 -8.55 -10.42
CA SER A 134 2.98 -9.66 -10.85
C SER A 134 4.15 -9.19 -11.70
N MET A 135 3.91 -8.25 -12.62
CA MET A 135 4.97 -7.61 -13.41
C MET A 135 5.95 -6.84 -12.53
N LEU A 136 5.47 -6.12 -11.52
CA LEU A 136 6.33 -5.42 -10.56
C LEU A 136 7.22 -6.40 -9.79
N MET A 137 6.65 -7.51 -9.31
CA MET A 137 7.40 -8.59 -8.65
C MET A 137 8.46 -9.19 -9.57
N ALA A 138 8.10 -9.52 -10.81
CA ALA A 138 9.03 -10.06 -11.80
C ALA A 138 10.19 -9.09 -12.07
N HIS A 139 9.91 -7.78 -12.17
CA HIS A 139 10.96 -6.77 -12.31
C HIS A 139 11.85 -6.68 -11.08
N HIS A 140 11.30 -6.80 -9.86
CA HIS A 140 12.12 -6.81 -8.64
C HIS A 140 13.07 -8.02 -8.60
N LEU A 141 12.62 -9.20 -9.03
CA LEU A 141 13.45 -10.40 -9.12
C LEU A 141 14.53 -10.29 -10.20
N ALA A 142 14.19 -9.71 -11.35
CA ALA A 142 15.11 -9.55 -12.48
C ALA A 142 16.15 -8.44 -12.28
N ARG A 143 15.95 -7.54 -11.29
CA ARG A 143 16.96 -6.55 -10.93
C ARG A 143 18.12 -7.27 -10.27
N THR A 144 19.19 -7.48 -11.01
CA THR A 144 20.49 -7.79 -10.44
C THR A 144 20.80 -6.73 -9.38
N PRO A 145 21.06 -7.09 -8.11
CA PRO A 145 21.57 -6.12 -7.16
C PRO A 145 22.80 -5.49 -7.80
N ALA A 146 22.84 -4.15 -7.85
CA ALA A 146 24.04 -3.48 -8.31
C ALA A 146 25.19 -4.00 -7.42
N VAL A 147 26.06 -4.83 -8.00
CA VAL A 147 27.27 -5.31 -7.35
C VAL A 147 27.93 -4.06 -6.77
N ASN A 148 28.12 -4.05 -5.45
CA ASN A 148 28.70 -2.96 -4.67
C ASN A 148 29.69 -2.16 -5.51
N ARG A 149 29.26 -1.01 -6.06
CA ARG A 149 30.22 -0.03 -6.53
C ARG A 149 30.85 0.49 -5.25
N PRO A 150 32.15 0.25 -5.01
CA PRO A 150 32.78 0.78 -3.80
C PRO A 150 32.53 2.28 -3.78
N LEU A 151 32.02 2.78 -2.65
CA LEU A 151 31.99 4.21 -2.38
C LEU A 151 33.43 4.68 -2.56
N SER A 152 33.69 5.49 -3.58
CA SER A 152 34.96 6.16 -3.73
C SER A 152 35.20 6.94 -2.44
N SER A 153 36.18 6.49 -1.65
CA SER A 153 36.60 7.15 -0.42
C SER A 153 36.80 8.64 -0.71
N PRO A 154 36.31 9.56 0.16
CA PRO A 154 36.64 10.96 -0.02
C PRO A 154 38.16 11.10 -0.03
N GLN A 155 38.66 11.65 -1.14
CA GLN A 155 40.07 11.90 -1.38
C GLN A 155 40.61 12.74 -0.22
N GLN A 156 41.48 12.15 0.60
CA GLN A 156 42.15 12.88 1.68
C GLN A 156 42.89 14.06 1.05
N ALA A 157 42.48 15.28 1.41
CA ALA A 157 43.20 16.48 1.05
C ALA A 157 44.61 16.39 1.64
N GLN A 158 45.62 16.34 0.77
CA GLN A 158 47.02 16.44 1.18
C GLN A 158 47.25 17.82 1.81
N PRO A 159 47.91 17.93 2.97
CA PRO A 159 48.29 19.21 3.51
C PRO A 159 49.34 19.83 2.57
N THR A 160 49.03 21.00 2.03
CA THR A 160 49.99 21.86 1.35
C THR A 160 51.09 22.24 2.35
N LEU A 161 52.27 21.65 2.22
CA LEU A 161 53.49 22.21 2.76
C LEU A 161 53.80 23.48 1.95
N ALA A 162 53.78 24.63 2.61
CA ALA A 162 54.43 25.84 2.11
C ALA A 162 55.36 26.35 3.21
N ALA A 163 56.60 26.58 2.79
CA ALA A 163 57.74 27.08 3.54
C ALA A 163 57.59 28.55 3.95
#